data_AF-A0A382GNU8-F1
#
_entry.id   AF-A0A382GNU8-F1
#
_cell.length_a   1.000
_cell.length_b   1.000
_cell.length_c   1.000
_cell.angle_alpha   90.00
_cell.angle_beta   90.00
_cell.angle_gamma   90.00
#
_symmetry.space_group_name_H-M   'P 1'
#
loop_
_entity.id
_entity.type
_entity.pdbx_description
1 polymer ?
#
loop_
_entity_poly.entity_id
_entity_poly.type
_entity_poly.pdbx_seq_one_letter_code
_entity_poly.pdbx_strand_id
1 'polypeptide(L)'
;MDIITAGPRVFDRMSALSDLVRSRFLLLLEQGEFTVSELVSVFQLPQSTVSRHLKILADDGWVLSRASGTSHYYRMAPNLDDAARELWMLVRSDIAGANLAEEDQERARAVLRDRRDRSREFFSTAAQRWESLREELFGVDSEIFPLFGLLDPNATVGDLGAGTGHFSARVAPFVTKVIAVDASEDMLVLAHKRLDGISNVD
;
A
#
# COMPACT_ATOMS: atom_id res chain seq x y z
N MET A 1 16.53 -34.18 1.02
CA MET A 1 17.97 -34.31 1.29
C MET A 1 18.67 -33.41 0.30
N ASP A 2 19.03 -32.21 0.76
CA ASP A 2 20.13 -31.39 0.23
C ASP A 2 20.51 -30.42 1.36
N ILE A 3 21.18 -31.01 2.34
CA ILE A 3 21.98 -30.29 3.34
C ILE A 3 23.30 -29.99 2.63
N ILE A 4 23.28 -29.02 1.71
CA ILE A 4 24.51 -28.41 1.20
C ILE A 4 24.72 -27.14 2.01
N THR A 5 25.48 -27.31 3.08
CA THR A 5 26.35 -26.34 3.75
C THR A 5 26.26 -24.91 3.20
N ALA A 6 25.38 -24.08 3.76
CA ALA A 6 25.44 -22.64 3.52
C ALA A 6 26.67 -22.10 4.25
N GLY A 7 27.81 -22.01 3.55
CA GLY A 7 28.97 -21.28 4.03
C GLY A 7 28.60 -19.83 4.38
N PRO A 8 29.51 -19.10 5.05
CA PRO A 8 29.24 -17.71 5.44
C PRO A 8 28.89 -16.87 4.21
N ARG A 9 27.60 -16.47 4.09
CA ARG A 9 27.07 -15.62 3.01
C ARG A 9 27.45 -14.14 3.16
N VAL A 10 28.36 -13.84 4.08
CA VAL A 10 28.76 -12.47 4.42
C VAL A 10 29.34 -11.74 3.21
N PHE A 11 30.11 -12.43 2.37
CA PHE A 11 30.70 -11.83 1.17
C PHE A 11 29.65 -11.51 0.10
N ASP A 12 28.67 -12.38 -0.11
CA ASP A 12 27.56 -12.13 -1.04
C ASP A 12 26.74 -10.92 -0.57
N ARG A 13 26.44 -10.86 0.72
CA ARG A 13 25.73 -9.73 1.34
C ARG A 13 26.51 -8.42 1.27
N MET A 14 27.82 -8.46 1.50
CA MET A 14 28.68 -7.29 1.33
C MET A 14 28.72 -6.84 -0.12
N SER A 15 28.80 -7.77 -1.08
CA SER A 15 28.74 -7.48 -2.51
C SER A 15 27.40 -6.83 -2.90
N ALA A 16 26.29 -7.30 -2.34
CA ALA A 16 24.99 -6.69 -2.53
C ALA A 16 24.94 -5.24 -2.01
N LEU A 17 25.57 -4.95 -0.87
CA LEU A 17 25.56 -3.63 -0.25
C LEU A 17 26.70 -2.70 -0.71
N SER A 18 27.70 -3.21 -1.43
CA SER A 18 28.87 -2.43 -1.89
C SER A 18 28.56 -1.45 -3.03
N ASP A 19 27.28 -1.25 -3.36
CA ASP A 19 26.80 -0.37 -4.41
C ASP A 19 25.83 0.62 -3.81
N LEU A 20 26.14 1.90 -4.00
CA LEU A 20 25.38 3.00 -3.41
C LEU A 20 23.91 3.00 -3.85
N VAL A 21 23.61 2.62 -5.10
CA VAL A 21 22.24 2.58 -5.60
C VAL A 21 21.44 1.48 -4.89
N ARG A 22 22.03 0.28 -4.75
CA ARG A 22 21.36 -0.83 -4.04
C ARG A 22 21.05 -0.47 -2.59
N SER A 23 22.00 0.13 -1.90
CA SER A 23 21.82 0.49 -0.50
C SER A 23 20.84 1.67 -0.32
N ARG A 24 20.78 2.61 -1.28
CA ARG A 24 19.72 3.64 -1.36
C ARG A 24 18.34 3.03 -1.60
N PHE A 25 18.22 2.01 -2.45
CA PHE A 25 16.96 1.29 -2.64
C PHE A 25 16.49 0.65 -1.35
N LEU A 26 17.38 -0.04 -0.62
CA LEU A 26 17.03 -0.66 0.66
C LEU A 26 16.57 0.37 1.70
N LEU A 27 17.22 1.53 1.78
CA LEU A 27 16.81 2.61 2.68
C LEU A 27 15.38 3.08 2.43
N LEU A 28 14.98 3.15 1.16
CA LEU A 28 13.62 3.50 0.78
C LEU A 28 12.62 2.33 1.01
N LEU A 29 12.99 1.13 0.59
CA LEU A 29 12.16 -0.08 0.65
C LEU A 29 11.97 -0.60 2.08
N GLU A 30 12.77 -0.15 3.05
CA GLU A 30 12.55 -0.34 4.48
C GLU A 30 11.26 0.35 4.97
N GLN A 31 10.83 1.42 4.29
CA GLN A 31 9.71 2.27 4.70
C GLN A 31 8.38 1.86 4.06
N GLY A 32 8.43 1.07 2.99
CA GLY A 32 7.23 0.65 2.27
C GLY A 32 7.53 -0.04 0.94
N GLU A 33 6.45 -0.38 0.23
CA GLU A 33 6.54 -1.03 -1.08
C GLU A 33 6.43 -0.05 -2.25
N PHE A 34 7.25 -0.29 -3.27
CA PHE A 34 7.33 0.52 -4.48
C PHE A 34 7.42 -0.36 -5.72
N THR A 35 6.83 0.09 -6.82
CA THR A 35 6.96 -0.52 -8.14
C THR A 35 8.26 -0.12 -8.83
N VAL A 36 8.64 -0.84 -9.90
CA VAL A 36 9.84 -0.48 -10.69
C VAL A 36 9.71 0.92 -11.29
N SER A 37 8.54 1.30 -11.80
CA SER A 37 8.31 2.63 -12.38
C SER A 37 8.42 3.73 -11.32
N GLU A 38 7.90 3.49 -10.12
CA GLU A 38 8.04 4.42 -8.99
C GLU A 38 9.50 4.59 -8.58
N LEU A 39 10.26 3.50 -8.49
CA LEU A 39 11.70 3.55 -8.20
C LEU A 39 12.48 4.27 -9.30
N VAL A 40 12.11 4.10 -10.58
CA VAL A 40 12.66 4.90 -11.70
C VAL A 40 12.45 6.39 -11.46
N SER A 41 11.24 6.80 -11.08
CA SER A 41 10.92 8.20 -10.78
C SER A 41 11.65 8.73 -9.55
N VAL A 42 11.81 7.92 -8.49
CA VAL A 42 12.50 8.33 -7.27
C VAL A 42 14.00 8.46 -7.49
N PHE A 43 14.65 7.48 -8.11
CA PHE A 43 16.10 7.48 -8.24
C PHE A 43 16.61 8.14 -9.53
N GLN A 44 15.70 8.49 -10.44
CA GLN A 44 16.01 9.07 -11.76
C GLN A 44 17.00 8.20 -12.55
N LEU A 45 16.80 6.88 -12.47
CA LEU A 45 17.60 5.87 -13.14
C LEU A 45 16.79 5.16 -14.23
N PRO A 46 17.43 4.69 -15.31
CA PRO A 46 16.74 3.89 -16.32
C PRO A 46 16.10 2.63 -15.74
N GLN A 47 14.94 2.25 -16.27
CA GLN A 47 14.18 1.06 -15.82
C GLN A 47 14.99 -0.24 -15.89
N SER A 48 15.86 -0.40 -16.88
CA SER A 48 16.76 -1.56 -17.01
C SER A 48 17.76 -1.63 -15.85
N THR A 49 18.29 -0.49 -15.43
CA THR A 49 19.20 -0.36 -14.28
C THR A 49 18.48 -0.71 -12.99
N VAL A 50 17.32 -0.09 -12.73
CA VAL A 50 16.50 -0.36 -11.54
C VAL A 50 16.15 -1.84 -11.43
N SER A 51 15.63 -2.44 -12.52
CA SER A 51 15.28 -3.87 -12.57
C SER A 51 16.47 -4.78 -12.28
N ARG A 52 17.65 -4.45 -12.82
CA ARG A 52 18.88 -5.22 -12.57
C ARG A 52 19.30 -5.18 -11.10
N HIS A 53 19.27 -4.01 -10.47
CA HIS A 53 19.60 -3.87 -9.05
C HIS A 53 18.61 -4.62 -8.15
N LEU A 54 17.30 -4.50 -8.43
CA LEU A 54 16.27 -5.24 -7.70
C LEU A 54 16.42 -6.75 -7.84
N LYS A 55 16.80 -7.24 -9.02
CA LYS A 55 17.07 -8.66 -9.22
C LYS A 55 18.22 -9.14 -8.34
N ILE A 56 19.34 -8.43 -8.32
CA ILE A 56 20.48 -8.76 -7.45
C ILE A 56 20.04 -8.78 -5.98
N LEU A 57 19.34 -7.73 -5.52
CA LEU A 57 18.83 -7.67 -4.15
C LEU A 57 17.85 -8.81 -3.83
N ALA A 58 17.04 -9.26 -4.80
CA ALA A 58 16.10 -10.35 -4.61
C ALA A 58 16.81 -11.71 -4.56
N ASP A 59 17.76 -11.93 -5.46
CA ASP A 59 18.59 -13.15 -5.52
C ASP A 59 19.38 -13.33 -4.21
N ASP A 60 19.85 -12.22 -3.61
CA ASP A 60 20.57 -12.19 -2.34
C ASP A 60 19.65 -12.13 -1.09
N GLY A 61 18.32 -12.08 -1.28
CA GLY A 61 17.34 -12.15 -0.21
C GLY A 61 17.08 -10.84 0.57
N TRP A 62 17.55 -9.71 0.07
CA TRP A 62 17.33 -8.39 0.68
C TRP A 62 15.95 -7.81 0.43
N VAL A 63 15.35 -8.13 -0.73
CA VAL A 63 14.02 -7.64 -1.12
C VAL A 63 13.12 -8.79 -1.54
N LEU A 64 11.81 -8.57 -1.38
CA LEU A 64 10.77 -9.46 -1.88
C LEU A 64 9.96 -8.73 -2.95
N SER A 65 9.46 -9.49 -3.92
CA SER A 65 8.55 -9.01 -4.96
C SER A 65 7.17 -9.62 -4.80
N ARG A 66 6.11 -8.82 -4.99
CA ARG A 66 4.71 -9.25 -5.00
C ARG A 66 4.03 -8.71 -6.24
N ALA A 67 3.39 -9.58 -7.01
CA ALA A 67 2.55 -9.16 -8.13
C ALA A 67 1.24 -8.54 -7.62
N SER A 68 0.82 -7.44 -8.23
CA SER A 68 -0.45 -6.78 -7.95
C SER A 68 -0.97 -6.11 -9.23
N GLY A 69 -1.99 -6.71 -9.84
CA GLY A 69 -2.45 -6.32 -11.18
C GLY A 69 -1.34 -6.53 -12.21
N THR A 70 -1.03 -5.49 -12.98
CA THR A 70 0.01 -5.50 -14.02
C THR A 70 1.40 -5.13 -13.52
N SER A 71 1.55 -4.85 -12.22
CA SER A 71 2.80 -4.34 -11.64
C SER A 71 3.36 -5.28 -10.56
N HIS A 72 4.67 -5.19 -10.37
CA HIS A 72 5.39 -5.85 -9.28
C HIS A 72 5.81 -4.82 -8.24
N TYR A 73 5.42 -5.06 -7.00
CA TYR A 73 5.80 -4.27 -5.84
C TYR A 73 6.98 -4.91 -5.14
N TYR A 74 7.99 -4.11 -4.83
CA TYR A 74 9.19 -4.53 -4.11
C TYR A 74 9.17 -3.91 -2.72
N ARG A 75 9.63 -4.67 -1.74
CA ARG A 75 9.83 -4.22 -0.35
C ARG A 75 11.03 -4.90 0.26
N MET A 76 11.60 -4.32 1.30
CA MET A 76 12.66 -4.98 2.06
C MET A 76 12.12 -6.27 2.69
N ALA A 77 12.95 -7.32 2.68
CA ALA A 77 12.59 -8.58 3.30
C ALA A 77 12.39 -8.37 4.81
N PRO A 78 11.23 -8.76 5.38
CA PRO A 78 10.93 -8.49 6.79
C PRO A 78 11.74 -9.37 7.74
N ASN A 79 12.17 -10.55 7.26
CA ASN A 79 12.85 -11.57 8.04
C ASN A 79 14.28 -11.76 7.51
N LEU A 80 15.08 -10.69 7.56
CA LEU A 80 16.52 -10.82 7.38
C LEU A 80 17.10 -11.66 8.51
N ASP A 81 18.04 -12.56 8.19
CA ASP A 81 18.85 -13.22 9.22
C ASP A 81 19.75 -12.21 9.95
N ASP A 82 20.27 -12.61 11.11
CA ASP A 82 20.93 -11.69 12.03
C ASP A 82 22.17 -11.02 11.43
N ALA A 83 23.00 -11.77 10.69
CA ALA A 83 24.19 -11.20 10.07
C ALA A 83 23.86 -10.23 8.92
N ALA A 84 22.77 -10.44 8.17
CA ALA A 84 22.30 -9.46 7.19
C ALA A 84 21.77 -8.19 7.88
N ARG A 85 21.03 -8.36 8.98
CA ARG A 85 20.49 -7.24 9.77
C ARG A 85 21.60 -6.38 10.37
N GLU A 86 22.61 -7.00 10.99
CA GLU A 86 23.76 -6.30 11.56
C GLU A 86 24.53 -5.51 10.50
N LEU A 87 24.79 -6.13 9.35
CA LEU A 87 25.48 -5.47 8.24
C LEU A 87 24.67 -4.30 7.69
N TRP A 88 23.35 -4.46 7.54
CA TRP A 88 22.47 -3.37 7.11
C TRP A 88 22.49 -2.22 8.09
N MET A 89 22.44 -2.46 9.40
CA MET A 89 22.47 -1.40 10.41
C MET A 89 23.73 -0.54 10.32
N LEU A 90 24.88 -1.16 10.01
CA LEU A 90 26.13 -0.44 9.78
C LEU A 90 26.03 0.48 8.54
N VAL A 91 25.61 -0.07 7.40
CA VAL A 91 25.53 0.65 6.12
C VAL A 91 24.45 1.73 6.13
N ARG A 92 23.30 1.45 6.73
CA ARG A 92 22.14 2.34 6.83
C ARG A 92 22.49 3.66 7.50
N SER A 93 23.24 3.60 8.60
CA SER A 93 23.57 4.79 9.39
C SER A 93 24.39 5.82 8.60
N ASP A 94 25.30 5.36 7.76
CA ASP A 94 26.14 6.20 6.91
C ASP A 94 25.33 6.79 5.74
N ILE A 95 24.55 5.95 5.05
CA ILE A 95 23.75 6.38 3.89
C ILE A 95 22.64 7.34 4.30
N ALA A 96 21.97 7.09 5.43
CA ALA A 96 20.92 7.96 5.93
C ALA A 96 21.43 9.37 6.28
N GLY A 97 22.73 9.50 6.59
CA GLY A 97 23.37 10.79 6.86
C GLY A 97 23.80 11.56 5.61
N ALA A 98 23.68 10.99 4.41
CA ALA A 98 24.08 11.63 3.16
C ALA A 98 22.96 12.48 2.57
N ASN A 99 23.28 13.68 2.05
CA ASN A 99 22.32 14.58 1.40
C ASN A 99 21.50 13.91 0.27
N LEU A 100 22.08 12.94 -0.43
CA LEU A 100 21.40 12.18 -1.48
C LEU A 100 20.17 11.42 -0.96
N ALA A 101 20.20 10.95 0.29
CA ALA A 101 19.07 10.26 0.90
C ALA A 101 17.89 11.22 1.14
N GLU A 102 18.15 12.49 1.50
CA GLU A 102 17.10 13.49 1.70
C GLU A 102 16.37 13.81 0.40
N GLU A 103 17.11 13.99 -0.70
CA GLU A 103 16.51 14.22 -2.01
C GLU A 103 15.67 13.02 -2.49
N ASP A 104 16.13 11.79 -2.24
CA ASP A 104 15.37 10.58 -2.54
C ASP A 104 14.06 10.53 -1.75
N GLN A 105 14.11 10.90 -0.46
CA GLN A 105 12.93 10.95 0.39
C GLN A 105 11.90 11.97 -0.11
N GLU A 106 12.35 13.15 -0.55
CA GLU A 106 11.46 14.15 -1.11
C GLU A 106 10.76 13.64 -2.38
N ARG A 107 11.51 13.04 -3.30
CA ARG A 107 10.95 12.44 -4.52
C ARG A 107 10.02 11.26 -4.20
N ALA A 108 10.36 10.43 -3.23
CA ALA A 108 9.51 9.34 -2.77
C ALA A 108 8.17 9.83 -2.24
N ARG A 109 8.16 10.90 -1.44
CA ARG A 109 6.91 11.52 -0.95
C ARG A 109 6.04 12.02 -2.09
N ALA A 110 6.65 12.62 -3.12
CA ALA A 110 5.91 13.08 -4.30
C ALA A 110 5.29 11.90 -5.08
N VAL A 111 6.04 10.81 -5.27
CA VAL A 111 5.55 9.60 -5.95
C VAL A 111 4.43 8.92 -5.17
N LEU A 112 4.53 8.82 -3.84
CA LEU A 112 3.49 8.24 -3.00
C LEU A 112 2.21 9.08 -3.01
N ARG A 113 2.33 10.41 -3.08
CA ARG A 113 1.19 11.31 -3.26
C ARG A 113 0.50 11.07 -4.60
N ASP A 114 1.27 11.03 -5.69
CA ASP A 114 0.74 10.74 -7.04
C ASP A 114 0.04 9.37 -7.10
N ARG A 115 0.61 8.33 -6.48
CA ARG A 115 -0.03 7.01 -6.37
C ARG A 115 -1.38 7.09 -5.67
N ARG A 116 -1.45 7.85 -4.57
CA ARG A 116 -2.71 8.05 -3.81
C ARG A 116 -3.74 8.78 -4.65
N ASP A 117 -3.33 9.82 -5.38
CA ASP A 117 -4.22 10.64 -6.20
C ASP A 117 -4.75 9.85 -7.41
N ARG A 118 -3.89 9.10 -8.12
CA ARG A 118 -4.33 8.18 -9.18
C ARG A 118 -5.29 7.10 -8.67
N SER A 119 -5.04 6.56 -7.48
CA SER A 119 -5.95 5.60 -6.86
C SER A 119 -7.31 6.26 -6.61
N ARG A 120 -7.35 7.50 -6.10
CA ARG A 120 -8.58 8.25 -5.87
C ARG A 120 -9.34 8.57 -7.16
N GLU A 121 -8.65 9.03 -8.21
CA GLU A 121 -9.27 9.30 -9.52
C GLU A 121 -9.82 8.04 -10.17
N PHE A 122 -9.11 6.92 -10.05
CA PHE A 122 -9.61 5.63 -10.50
C PHE A 122 -10.88 5.24 -9.73
N PHE A 123 -10.89 5.39 -8.40
CA PHE A 123 -12.09 5.13 -7.61
C PHE A 123 -13.23 6.11 -7.92
N SER A 124 -12.97 7.39 -8.22
CA SER A 124 -14.01 8.35 -8.57
C SER A 124 -14.69 8.04 -9.89
N THR A 125 -13.92 7.74 -10.93
CA THR A 125 -14.46 7.31 -12.23
C THR A 125 -15.06 5.90 -12.19
N ALA A 126 -14.49 4.99 -11.39
CA ALA A 126 -15.03 3.66 -11.23
C ALA A 126 -16.30 3.63 -10.39
N ALA A 127 -16.47 4.49 -9.37
CA ALA A 127 -17.59 4.43 -8.44
C ALA A 127 -18.96 4.48 -9.13
N GLN A 128 -19.12 5.32 -10.16
CA GLN A 128 -20.36 5.37 -10.93
C GLN A 128 -20.65 4.02 -11.62
N ARG A 129 -19.61 3.38 -12.17
CA ARG A 129 -19.72 2.04 -12.80
C ARG A 129 -19.83 0.92 -11.76
N TRP A 130 -19.22 1.09 -10.60
CA TRP A 130 -19.17 0.10 -9.53
C TRP A 130 -20.50 0.01 -8.80
N GLU A 131 -21.19 1.13 -8.62
CA GLU A 131 -22.58 1.15 -8.14
C GLU A 131 -23.50 0.41 -9.13
N SER A 132 -23.44 0.75 -10.42
CA SER A 132 -24.24 0.08 -11.46
C SER A 132 -23.94 -1.42 -11.56
N LEU A 133 -22.66 -1.81 -11.50
CA LEU A 133 -22.26 -3.21 -11.56
C LEU A 133 -22.65 -3.97 -10.28
N ARG A 134 -22.61 -3.32 -9.12
CA ARG A 134 -23.05 -3.92 -7.85
C ARG A 134 -24.55 -4.19 -7.87
N GLU A 135 -25.35 -3.24 -8.34
CA GLU A 135 -26.80 -3.42 -8.54
C GLU A 135 -27.10 -4.57 -9.52
N GLU A 136 -26.33 -4.68 -10.60
CA GLU A 136 -26.50 -5.73 -11.62
C GLU A 136 -26.06 -7.12 -11.14
N LEU A 137 -24.93 -7.23 -10.44
CA LEU A 137 -24.34 -8.52 -10.02
C LEU A 137 -24.94 -9.08 -8.72
N PHE A 138 -25.27 -8.22 -7.76
CA PHE A 138 -25.76 -8.65 -6.44
C PHE A 138 -27.27 -8.45 -6.27
N GLY A 139 -27.94 -7.91 -7.29
CA GLY A 139 -29.36 -7.54 -7.22
C GLY A 139 -29.66 -6.49 -6.15
N VAL A 140 -30.94 -6.25 -5.90
CA VAL A 140 -31.39 -5.50 -4.72
C VAL A 140 -31.15 -6.34 -3.47
N ASP A 141 -29.93 -6.25 -2.91
CA ASP A 141 -29.46 -6.24 -1.50
C ASP A 141 -30.28 -6.93 -0.38
N SER A 142 -31.22 -7.80 -0.72
CA SER A 142 -32.20 -8.41 0.17
C SER A 142 -31.60 -9.54 1.00
N GLU A 143 -30.41 -10.01 0.64
CA GLU A 143 -29.71 -11.09 1.36
C GLU A 143 -28.95 -10.63 2.60
N ILE A 144 -28.41 -9.40 2.61
CA ILE A 144 -27.63 -8.88 3.76
C ILE A 144 -28.53 -8.14 4.76
N PHE A 145 -29.67 -7.61 4.31
CA PHE A 145 -30.57 -6.84 5.16
C PHE A 145 -31.01 -7.56 6.45
N PRO A 146 -31.36 -8.87 6.45
CA PRO A 146 -31.70 -9.59 7.67
C PRO A 146 -30.55 -9.68 8.69
N LEU A 147 -29.29 -9.67 8.23
CA LEU A 147 -28.12 -9.76 9.10
C LEU A 147 -27.93 -8.50 9.94
N PHE A 148 -28.41 -7.34 9.48
CA PHE A 148 -28.33 -6.11 10.27
C PHE A 148 -29.16 -6.16 11.54
N GLY A 149 -30.22 -6.97 11.58
CA GLY A 149 -31.00 -7.22 12.79
C GLY A 149 -30.24 -7.98 13.88
N LEU A 150 -29.08 -8.55 13.57
CA LEU A 150 -28.20 -9.23 14.55
C LEU A 150 -27.16 -8.29 15.16
N LEU A 151 -27.05 -7.06 14.66
CA LEU A 151 -26.11 -6.08 15.20
C LEU A 151 -26.56 -5.62 16.58
N ASP A 152 -25.60 -5.28 17.44
CA ASP A 152 -25.88 -4.60 18.69
C ASP A 152 -26.42 -3.19 18.40
N PRO A 153 -27.65 -2.86 18.80
CA PRO A 153 -28.24 -1.53 18.57
C PRO A 153 -27.44 -0.38 19.21
N ASN A 154 -26.61 -0.68 20.21
CA ASN A 154 -25.78 0.31 20.89
C ASN A 154 -24.40 0.50 20.25
N ALA A 155 -24.08 -0.23 19.17
CA ALA A 155 -22.77 -0.17 18.54
C ALA A 155 -22.53 1.15 17.79
N THR A 156 -21.25 1.50 17.66
CA THR A 156 -20.75 2.46 16.68
C THR A 156 -20.05 1.69 15.57
N VAL A 157 -20.47 1.88 14.32
CA VAL A 157 -19.94 1.16 13.14
C VAL A 157 -19.03 2.09 12.34
N GLY A 158 -17.82 1.63 11.99
CA GLY A 158 -16.95 2.32 11.04
C GLY A 158 -17.10 1.75 9.64
N ASP A 159 -17.51 2.57 8.67
CA ASP A 159 -17.58 2.22 7.25
C ASP A 159 -16.32 2.73 6.55
N LEU A 160 -15.31 1.86 6.40
CA LEU A 160 -14.01 2.19 5.82
C LEU A 160 -14.02 2.00 4.30
N GLY A 161 -13.88 3.09 3.57
CA GLY A 161 -14.14 3.13 2.13
C GLY A 161 -15.64 3.24 1.86
N ALA A 162 -16.32 4.15 2.57
CA ALA A 162 -17.77 4.32 2.51
C ALA A 162 -18.31 4.63 1.11
N GLY A 163 -17.46 5.12 0.20
CA GLY A 163 -17.84 5.43 -1.18
C GLY A 163 -18.98 6.44 -1.22
N THR A 164 -20.07 6.09 -1.87
CA THR A 164 -21.28 6.93 -1.99
C THR A 164 -22.20 6.89 -0.76
N GLY A 165 -21.81 6.22 0.33
CA GLY A 165 -22.59 6.12 1.56
C GLY A 165 -23.71 5.07 1.53
N HIS A 166 -23.75 4.17 0.52
CA HIS A 166 -24.81 3.16 0.39
C HIS A 166 -24.93 2.23 1.60
N PHE A 167 -23.79 1.70 2.05
CA PHE A 167 -23.74 0.80 3.20
C PHE A 167 -24.10 1.54 4.48
N SER A 168 -23.47 2.69 4.71
CA SER A 168 -23.74 3.59 5.83
C SER A 168 -25.23 3.90 5.99
N ALA A 169 -25.95 4.25 4.91
CA ALA A 169 -27.38 4.54 4.94
C ALA A 169 -28.23 3.36 5.43
N ARG A 170 -27.78 2.13 5.16
CA ARG A 170 -28.57 0.93 5.41
C ARG A 170 -28.29 0.28 6.76
N VAL A 171 -27.09 0.44 7.28
CA VAL A 171 -26.74 -0.01 8.64
C VAL A 171 -27.22 0.99 9.70
N ALA A 172 -27.33 2.29 9.35
CA ALA A 172 -27.73 3.36 10.26
C ALA A 172 -28.99 3.08 11.10
N PRO A 173 -30.09 2.49 10.57
CA PRO A 173 -31.29 2.20 11.38
C PRO A 173 -31.08 1.16 12.48
N PHE A 174 -30.00 0.38 12.44
CA PHE A 174 -29.76 -0.77 13.30
C PHE A 174 -28.72 -0.51 14.40
N VAL A 175 -28.08 0.67 14.41
CA VAL A 175 -26.96 0.98 15.32
C VAL A 175 -27.06 2.41 15.83
N THR A 176 -26.34 2.71 16.92
CA THR A 176 -26.37 4.04 17.53
C THR A 176 -25.66 5.08 16.68
N LYS A 177 -24.59 4.69 15.99
CA LYS A 177 -23.79 5.61 15.18
C LYS A 177 -23.06 4.89 14.06
N VAL A 178 -22.93 5.56 12.93
CA VAL A 178 -22.05 5.15 11.83
C VAL A 178 -21.03 6.25 11.60
N ILE A 179 -19.77 5.88 11.38
CA ILE A 179 -18.68 6.79 11.00
C ILE A 179 -18.25 6.37 9.60
N ALA A 180 -18.60 7.16 8.60
CA ALA A 180 -18.28 6.95 7.20
C ALA A 180 -16.93 7.59 6.87
N VAL A 181 -15.94 6.76 6.50
CA VAL A 181 -14.60 7.24 6.16
C VAL A 181 -14.30 6.90 4.71
N ASP A 182 -14.02 7.92 3.91
CA ASP A 182 -13.50 7.72 2.56
C ASP A 182 -12.27 8.60 2.33
N ALA A 183 -11.34 8.10 1.52
CA ALA A 183 -10.12 8.83 1.18
C ALA A 183 -10.35 9.86 0.07
N SER A 184 -11.45 9.76 -0.69
CA SER A 184 -11.81 10.61 -1.82
C SER A 184 -12.82 11.69 -1.41
N GLU A 185 -12.48 12.96 -1.66
CA GLU A 185 -13.36 14.10 -1.36
C GLU A 185 -14.64 14.05 -2.22
N ASP A 186 -14.53 13.65 -3.49
CA ASP A 186 -15.69 13.45 -4.37
C ASP A 186 -16.66 12.38 -3.83
N MET A 187 -16.12 11.30 -3.24
CA MET A 187 -16.95 10.27 -2.61
C MET A 187 -17.68 10.84 -1.39
N LEU A 188 -16.98 11.58 -0.54
CA LEU A 188 -17.58 12.21 0.63
C LEU A 188 -18.68 13.21 0.25
N VAL A 189 -18.54 13.96 -0.86
CA VAL A 189 -19.61 14.84 -1.37
C VAL A 189 -20.85 14.04 -1.77
N LEU A 190 -20.68 12.92 -2.48
CA LEU A 190 -21.79 12.04 -2.88
C LEU A 190 -22.43 11.35 -1.66
N ALA A 191 -21.61 10.86 -0.72
CA ALA A 191 -22.06 10.26 0.52
C ALA A 191 -22.86 11.26 1.35
N HIS A 192 -22.35 12.48 1.55
CA HIS A 192 -23.05 13.51 2.28
C HIS A 192 -24.42 13.82 1.67
N LYS A 193 -24.51 13.89 0.34
CA LYS A 193 -25.78 14.07 -0.36
C LYS A 193 -26.75 12.89 -0.18
N ARG A 194 -26.26 11.64 -0.17
CA ARG A 194 -27.09 10.44 0.01
C ARG A 194 -27.56 10.27 1.46
N LEU A 195 -26.69 10.60 2.40
CA LEU A 195 -26.89 10.47 3.84
C LEU A 195 -27.60 11.67 4.45
N ASP A 196 -27.93 12.69 3.63
CA ASP A 196 -28.69 13.84 4.06
C ASP A 196 -30.01 13.41 4.73
N GLY A 197 -30.23 13.89 5.95
CA GLY A 197 -31.38 13.51 6.79
C GLY A 197 -31.20 12.26 7.66
N ILE A 198 -30.07 11.54 7.57
CA ILE A 198 -29.74 10.42 8.48
C ILE A 198 -28.88 10.96 9.64
N SER A 199 -29.51 11.20 10.79
CA SER A 199 -28.91 11.95 11.89
C SER A 199 -27.81 11.24 12.68
N ASN A 200 -27.64 9.92 12.50
CA ASN A 200 -26.68 9.11 13.23
C ASN A 200 -25.50 8.63 12.36
N VAL A 201 -25.26 9.29 11.22
CA VAL A 201 -24.09 9.04 10.36
C VAL A 201 -23.19 10.28 10.37
N ASP A 202 -21.94 10.08 10.77
CA ASP A 202 -20.85 11.07 10.75
C ASP A 202 -19.92 10.84 9.56
#